data_AF-A0A1G3YQG7-F1
#
_entry.id   AF-A0A1G3YQG7-F1
#
_cell.length_a   1.000
_cell.length_b   1.000
_cell.length_c   1.000
_cell.angle_alpha   90.00
_cell.angle_beta   90.00
_cell.angle_gamma   90.00
#
_symmetry.space_group_name_H-M   'P 1'
#
loop_
_entity.id
_entity.type
_entity.pdbx_description
1 polymer ?
#
loop_
_entity_poly.entity_id
_entity_poly.type
_entity_poly.pdbx_seq_one_letter_code
_entity_poly.pdbx_strand_id
1 'polypeptide(L)'
;MQFELTDALINQILFSMEEQDIEHLLDSRRGVVIDADLIDEYEEDEEADEIEEDEEAEDAGRYIAIPEWRSADGFRLMEGFAASLRNPIVREELTSALDRGRGVFRAFKDVLSGRPEVERLWFAWKEREMRRAVTDWYDALREEWGLERLGEEPDETGDLLLEDFRFRAAEAGDEEAARRLHEVCLAEALGGADPGRRRPKMEELDPLRADPWPLAGVAGRHALVAETARGDFAAFALAVGAAPLFRLLALEVAPEFRGLGVGEDLLSRMLGTCRSFGGRSLVLDLPACSEAFARVLAREGFAPFETRYRIDLDSP
;
A
#
# COMPACT_ATOMS: atom_id res chain seq x y z
N MET A 1 13.63 26.48 -21.77
CA MET A 1 14.75 26.47 -20.80
C MET A 1 14.78 25.14 -20.04
N GLN A 2 15.93 24.75 -19.45
CA GLN A 2 16.04 23.56 -18.58
C GLN A 2 15.93 23.98 -17.12
N PHE A 3 15.30 23.14 -16.28
CA PHE A 3 15.17 23.36 -14.83
C PHE A 3 15.35 22.05 -14.08
N GLU A 4 15.57 22.13 -12.76
CA GLU A 4 15.68 20.96 -11.88
C GLU A 4 14.34 20.68 -11.18
N LEU A 5 13.88 19.43 -11.24
CA LEU A 5 12.66 19.00 -10.55
C LEU A 5 12.95 18.70 -9.08
N THR A 6 12.87 19.74 -8.25
CA THR A 6 13.04 19.62 -6.78
C THR A 6 11.75 19.16 -6.09
N ASP A 7 11.85 18.59 -4.90
CA ASP A 7 10.68 18.21 -4.09
C ASP A 7 9.72 19.38 -3.84
N ALA A 8 10.25 20.59 -3.64
CA ALA A 8 9.45 21.78 -3.44
C ALA A 8 8.61 22.10 -4.69
N LEU A 9 9.21 21.95 -5.87
CA LEU A 9 8.53 22.18 -7.15
C LEU A 9 7.50 21.09 -7.45
N ILE A 10 7.83 19.81 -7.17
CA ILE A 10 6.88 18.70 -7.28
C ILE A 10 5.64 19.00 -6.43
N ASN A 11 5.81 19.41 -5.18
CA ASN A 11 4.68 19.73 -4.31
C ASN A 11 3.83 20.90 -4.83
N GLN A 12 4.43 21.93 -5.43
CA GLN A 12 3.69 23.02 -6.08
C GLN A 12 2.88 22.50 -7.28
N ILE A 13 3.50 21.71 -8.16
CA ILE A 13 2.82 21.12 -9.32
C ILE A 13 1.66 20.22 -8.86
N LEU A 14 1.87 19.37 -7.86
CA LEU A 14 0.83 18.51 -7.30
C LEU A 14 -0.37 19.31 -6.79
N PHE A 15 -0.11 20.40 -6.06
CA PHE A 15 -1.16 21.28 -5.56
C PHE A 15 -1.96 21.91 -6.72
N SER A 16 -1.26 22.48 -7.70
CA SER A 16 -1.88 23.12 -8.87
C SER A 16 -2.65 22.13 -9.76
N MET A 17 -2.21 20.86 -9.86
CA MET A 17 -2.98 19.81 -10.55
C MET A 17 -4.34 19.54 -9.88
N GLU A 18 -4.46 19.70 -8.55
CA GLU A 18 -5.73 19.49 -7.86
C GLU A 18 -6.68 20.69 -8.00
N GLU A 19 -6.15 21.88 -8.23
CA GLU A 19 -6.91 23.11 -8.42
C GLU A 19 -7.36 23.25 -9.88
N GLN A 20 -8.32 22.39 -10.26
CA GLN A 20 -8.83 22.25 -11.64
C GLN A 20 -9.61 23.46 -12.16
N ASP A 21 -9.87 24.46 -11.33
CA ASP A 21 -10.61 25.68 -11.70
C ASP A 21 -9.69 26.78 -12.27
N ILE A 22 -8.36 26.59 -12.17
CA ILE A 22 -7.34 27.57 -12.57
C ILE A 22 -6.36 26.91 -13.54
N GLU A 23 -6.04 27.59 -14.65
CA GLU A 23 -5.00 27.15 -15.58
C GLU A 23 -3.63 27.57 -15.03
N HIS A 24 -2.75 26.59 -14.82
CA HIS A 24 -1.45 26.81 -14.20
C HIS A 24 -0.31 26.55 -15.17
N LEU A 25 0.75 27.35 -15.07
CA LEU A 25 1.97 27.23 -15.86
C LEU A 25 3.19 27.19 -14.93
N LEU A 26 4.22 26.45 -15.33
CA LEU A 26 5.53 26.50 -14.70
C LEU A 26 6.35 27.63 -15.33
N ASP A 27 6.78 28.59 -14.53
CA ASP A 27 7.87 29.49 -14.89
C ASP A 27 9.21 28.75 -14.69
N SER A 28 9.81 28.30 -15.80
CA SER A 28 11.07 27.55 -15.77
C SER A 28 12.29 28.38 -15.37
N ARG A 29 12.21 29.72 -15.41
CA ARG A 29 13.30 30.61 -14.97
C ARG A 29 13.29 30.74 -13.45
N ARG A 30 12.11 30.96 -12.86
CA ARG A 30 11.93 31.13 -11.41
C ARG A 30 11.78 29.80 -10.66
N GLY A 31 11.40 28.73 -11.36
CA GLY A 31 11.16 27.41 -10.77
C GLY A 31 9.91 27.40 -9.88
N VAL A 32 8.85 28.10 -10.28
CA VAL A 32 7.59 28.21 -9.54
C VAL A 32 6.38 28.02 -10.44
N VAL A 33 5.29 27.50 -9.89
CA VAL A 33 4.01 27.41 -10.61
C VAL A 33 3.21 28.69 -10.41
N ILE A 34 2.67 29.23 -11.49
CA ILE A 34 1.88 30.47 -11.52
C ILE A 34 0.51 30.23 -12.17
N ASP A 35 -0.44 31.11 -11.85
CA ASP A 35 -1.73 31.21 -12.55
C ASP A 35 -1.51 31.87 -13.91
N ALA A 36 -2.03 31.23 -14.97
CA ALA A 36 -1.93 31.73 -16.34
C ALA A 36 -2.64 33.08 -16.55
N ASP A 37 -3.67 33.38 -15.76
CA ASP A 37 -4.39 34.65 -15.84
C ASP A 37 -3.62 35.81 -15.17
N LEU A 38 -2.57 35.51 -14.40
CA LEU A 38 -1.78 36.48 -13.65
C LEU A 38 -0.36 36.69 -14.21
N ILE A 39 -0.05 36.17 -15.40
CA ILE A 39 1.28 36.27 -16.02
C ILE A 39 1.77 37.73 -16.04
N ASP A 40 0.91 38.66 -16.49
CA ASP A 40 1.24 40.09 -16.56
C ASP A 40 1.65 40.65 -15.18
N GLU A 41 0.98 40.24 -14.09
CA GLU A 41 1.31 40.67 -12.72
C GLU A 41 2.67 40.10 -12.25
N TYR A 42 2.99 38.85 -12.64
CA TYR A 42 4.25 38.21 -12.31
C TYR A 42 5.44 38.79 -13.09
N GLU A 43 5.22 39.26 -14.32
CA GLU A 43 6.20 39.96 -15.15
C GLU A 43 6.47 41.38 -14.61
N GLU A 44 5.42 42.13 -14.25
CA GLU A 44 5.55 43.47 -13.64
C GLU A 44 6.33 43.44 -12.31
N ASP A 45 6.11 42.41 -11.47
CA ASP A 45 6.87 42.20 -10.22
C ASP A 45 8.36 41.89 -10.48
N GLU A 46 8.71 41.27 -11.61
CA GLU A 46 10.10 40.96 -11.99
C GLU A 46 10.82 42.21 -12.52
N GLU A 47 10.16 43.02 -13.35
CA GLU A 47 10.67 44.32 -13.82
C GLU A 47 10.88 45.32 -12.67
N ALA A 48 10.12 45.20 -11.59
CA ALA A 48 10.30 46.02 -10.40
C ALA A 48 11.56 45.65 -9.58
N ASP A 49 12.03 44.41 -9.69
CA ASP A 49 13.18 43.86 -8.96
C ASP A 49 14.48 43.81 -9.79
N GLU A 50 14.42 43.78 -11.13
CA GLU A 50 15.58 43.78 -12.04
C GLU A 50 15.78 45.15 -12.74
N ILE A 51 16.95 45.78 -12.54
CA ILE A 51 17.39 46.97 -13.28
C ILE A 51 17.71 46.56 -14.73
N GLU A 52 16.97 47.13 -15.70
CA GLU A 52 17.23 47.20 -17.16
C GLU A 52 18.52 46.51 -17.66
N GLU A 53 18.50 45.19 -17.92
CA GLU A 53 19.47 44.54 -18.82
C GLU A 53 18.78 43.54 -19.76
N ASP A 54 18.68 43.96 -21.03
CA ASP A 54 18.44 43.19 -22.26
C ASP A 54 17.17 42.31 -22.35
N GLU A 55 16.03 42.99 -22.56
CA GLU A 55 14.85 42.42 -23.22
C GLU A 55 15.16 42.04 -24.69
N GLU A 56 14.54 40.94 -25.16
CA GLU A 56 14.35 40.50 -26.57
C GLU A 56 14.99 39.18 -27.04
N ALA A 57 15.56 38.34 -26.16
CA ALA A 57 16.01 37.00 -26.59
C ALA A 57 15.34 35.83 -25.83
N GLU A 58 14.38 35.20 -26.53
CA GLU A 58 13.85 33.84 -26.30
C GLU A 58 12.83 33.61 -25.17
N ASP A 59 11.71 34.32 -25.21
CA ASP A 59 10.53 34.00 -24.36
C ASP A 59 9.75 32.74 -24.83
N ALA A 60 10.10 32.20 -26.00
CA ALA A 60 9.53 30.95 -26.52
C ALA A 60 10.01 29.73 -25.72
N GLY A 61 9.36 29.47 -24.58
CA GLY A 61 9.61 28.30 -23.73
C GLY A 61 10.02 28.61 -22.28
N ARG A 62 9.72 29.82 -21.79
CA ARG A 62 9.78 30.16 -20.36
C ARG A 62 8.64 29.51 -19.58
N TYR A 63 7.42 29.74 -20.03
CA TYR A 63 6.21 29.19 -19.41
C TYR A 63 5.88 27.82 -20.02
N ILE A 64 5.84 26.80 -19.17
CA ILE A 64 5.62 25.41 -19.57
C ILE A 64 4.32 24.92 -18.94
N ALA A 65 3.42 24.32 -19.73
CA ALA A 65 2.21 23.70 -19.19
C ALA A 65 2.57 22.56 -18.22
N ILE A 66 1.99 22.60 -17.02
CA ILE A 66 2.12 21.52 -16.03
C ILE A 66 1.31 20.28 -16.49
N PRO A 67 1.50 19.09 -15.88
CA PRO A 67 0.72 17.90 -16.24
C PRO A 67 -0.78 18.17 -16.13
N GLU A 68 -1.52 17.85 -17.18
CA GLU A 68 -2.97 18.01 -17.16
C GLU A 68 -3.62 17.00 -16.21
N TRP A 69 -4.49 17.48 -15.32
CA TRP A 69 -5.21 16.65 -14.35
C TRP A 69 -6.69 16.99 -14.33
N ARG A 70 -7.52 16.16 -14.97
CA ARG A 70 -8.97 16.37 -15.05
C ARG A 70 -9.72 15.55 -14.02
N SER A 71 -10.99 15.86 -13.80
CA SER A 71 -11.85 15.05 -12.91
C SER A 71 -11.95 13.58 -13.36
N ALA A 72 -11.77 13.29 -14.66
CA ALA A 72 -11.69 11.92 -15.17
C ALA A 72 -10.42 11.17 -14.73
N ASP A 73 -9.31 11.87 -14.53
CA ASP A 73 -8.07 11.30 -14.00
C ASP A 73 -8.22 11.03 -12.50
N GLY A 74 -8.83 11.96 -11.76
CA GLY A 74 -9.19 11.75 -10.37
C GLY A 74 -10.15 10.55 -10.17
N PHE A 75 -11.12 10.35 -11.06
CA PHE A 75 -12.01 9.18 -11.01
C PHE A 75 -11.26 7.88 -11.31
N ARG A 76 -10.42 7.86 -12.37
CA ARG A 76 -9.57 6.70 -12.71
C ARG A 76 -8.61 6.34 -11.58
N LEU A 77 -8.08 7.33 -10.88
CA LEU A 77 -7.24 7.15 -9.71
C LEU A 77 -7.99 6.42 -8.59
N MET A 78 -9.25 6.82 -8.32
CA MET A 78 -10.10 6.18 -7.33
C MET A 78 -10.47 4.75 -7.73
N GLU A 79 -10.76 4.49 -9.00
CA GLU A 79 -11.00 3.14 -9.52
C GLU A 79 -9.77 2.26 -9.38
N GLY A 80 -8.59 2.78 -9.76
CA GLY A 80 -7.31 2.11 -9.62
C GLY A 80 -7.00 1.75 -8.17
N PHE A 81 -7.23 2.69 -7.24
CA PHE A 81 -7.09 2.44 -5.82
C PHE A 81 -8.01 1.32 -5.35
N ALA A 82 -9.31 1.42 -5.61
CA ALA A 82 -10.28 0.41 -5.21
C ALA A 82 -9.90 -0.98 -5.76
N ALA A 83 -9.50 -1.07 -7.02
CA ALA A 83 -9.07 -2.31 -7.66
C ALA A 83 -7.76 -2.87 -7.06
N SER A 84 -6.85 -2.00 -6.61
CA SER A 84 -5.58 -2.39 -5.98
C SER A 84 -5.77 -3.02 -4.60
N LEU A 85 -6.88 -2.74 -3.92
CA LEU A 85 -7.13 -3.22 -2.57
C LEU A 85 -7.29 -4.73 -2.53
N ARG A 86 -6.46 -5.36 -1.70
CA ARG A 86 -6.54 -6.79 -1.39
C ARG A 86 -7.68 -7.12 -0.44
N ASN A 87 -8.18 -6.15 0.32
CA ASN A 87 -9.35 -6.31 1.18
C ASN A 87 -10.63 -6.30 0.32
N PRO A 88 -11.35 -7.43 0.20
CA PRO A 88 -12.54 -7.52 -0.66
C PRO A 88 -13.71 -6.67 -0.18
N ILE A 89 -13.87 -6.49 1.14
CA ILE A 89 -14.97 -5.73 1.74
C ILE A 89 -14.80 -4.24 1.41
N VAL A 90 -13.62 -3.70 1.70
CA VAL A 90 -13.32 -2.29 1.45
C VAL A 90 -13.31 -2.01 -0.05
N ARG A 91 -12.78 -2.95 -0.86
CA ARG A 91 -12.85 -2.86 -2.32
C ARG A 91 -14.29 -2.76 -2.79
N GLU A 92 -15.18 -3.65 -2.35
CA GLU A 92 -16.58 -3.65 -2.75
C GLU A 92 -17.32 -2.38 -2.31
N GLU A 93 -17.07 -1.89 -1.09
CA GLU A 93 -17.64 -0.63 -0.60
C GLU A 93 -17.20 0.57 -1.44
N LEU A 94 -15.92 0.68 -1.76
CA LEU A 94 -15.38 1.76 -2.59
C LEU A 94 -15.84 1.64 -4.04
N THR A 95 -15.84 0.44 -4.64
CA THR A 95 -16.37 0.21 -5.99
C THR A 95 -17.85 0.60 -6.05
N SER A 96 -18.66 0.17 -5.07
CA SER A 96 -20.08 0.54 -5.01
C SER A 96 -20.29 2.04 -4.85
N ALA A 97 -19.41 2.74 -4.13
CA ALA A 97 -19.46 4.20 -4.04
C ALA A 97 -19.19 4.88 -5.39
N LEU A 98 -18.31 4.32 -6.21
CA LEU A 98 -17.98 4.80 -7.56
C LEU A 98 -19.09 4.49 -8.58
N ASP A 99 -19.84 3.40 -8.40
CA ASP A 99 -20.93 2.99 -9.30
C ASP A 99 -22.20 3.86 -9.18
N ARG A 100 -22.31 4.73 -8.15
CA ARG A 100 -23.50 5.57 -7.90
C ARG A 100 -23.74 6.68 -8.94
N GLY A 101 -22.78 6.92 -9.83
CA GLY A 101 -22.87 7.92 -10.89
C GLY A 101 -22.71 9.37 -10.41
N ARG A 102 -23.72 9.94 -9.72
CA ARG A 102 -23.64 11.33 -9.22
C ARG A 102 -23.14 11.38 -7.78
N GLY A 103 -22.15 12.23 -7.51
CA GLY A 103 -21.60 12.41 -6.16
C GLY A 103 -20.60 11.34 -5.74
N VAL A 104 -20.03 10.61 -6.69
CA VAL A 104 -19.07 9.51 -6.47
C VAL A 104 -17.86 9.93 -5.62
N PHE A 105 -17.31 11.13 -5.86
CA PHE A 105 -16.20 11.68 -5.07
C PHE A 105 -16.55 11.82 -3.58
N ARG A 106 -17.75 12.31 -3.28
CA ARG A 106 -18.21 12.46 -1.90
C ARG A 106 -18.51 11.10 -1.29
N ALA A 107 -19.20 10.22 -2.00
CA ALA A 107 -19.53 8.88 -1.52
C ALA A 107 -18.26 8.07 -1.18
N PHE A 108 -17.23 8.17 -2.02
CA PHE A 108 -15.95 7.53 -1.77
C PHE A 108 -15.25 8.11 -0.53
N LYS A 109 -15.19 9.45 -0.39
CA LYS A 109 -14.65 10.11 0.81
C LYS A 109 -15.42 9.73 2.08
N ASP A 110 -16.74 9.57 2.00
CA ASP A 110 -17.56 9.13 3.13
C ASP A 110 -17.20 7.70 3.56
N VAL A 111 -16.89 6.79 2.61
CA VAL A 111 -16.40 5.44 2.92
C VAL A 111 -15.03 5.50 3.61
N LEU A 112 -14.11 6.33 3.09
CA LEU A 112 -12.78 6.51 3.69
C LEU A 112 -12.84 7.10 5.10
N SER A 113 -13.73 8.07 5.35
CA SER A 113 -13.87 8.74 6.64
C SER A 113 -14.23 7.78 7.78
N GLY A 114 -14.86 6.65 7.47
CA GLY A 114 -15.17 5.60 8.43
C GLY A 114 -14.00 4.66 8.75
N ARG A 115 -12.89 4.75 8.01
CA ARG A 115 -11.78 3.79 7.99
C ARG A 115 -10.43 4.52 7.87
N PRO A 116 -9.91 5.11 8.96
CA PRO A 116 -8.68 5.92 8.93
C PRO A 116 -7.47 5.22 8.29
N GLU A 117 -7.33 3.91 8.47
CA GLU A 117 -6.28 3.09 7.88
C GLU A 117 -6.38 3.01 6.35
N VAL A 118 -7.59 2.92 5.80
CA VAL A 118 -7.84 2.92 4.35
C VAL A 118 -7.71 4.31 3.77
N GLU A 119 -8.14 5.34 4.51
CA GLU A 119 -7.96 6.74 4.11
C GLU A 119 -6.48 7.09 3.96
N ARG A 120 -5.63 6.64 4.88
CA ARG A 120 -4.18 6.79 4.76
C ARG A 120 -3.63 6.08 3.53
N LEU A 121 -4.05 4.83 3.28
CA LEU A 121 -3.70 4.11 2.05
C LEU A 121 -4.11 4.86 0.79
N TRP A 122 -5.28 5.49 0.80
CA TRP A 122 -5.75 6.31 -0.31
C TRP A 122 -4.84 7.51 -0.54
N PHE A 123 -4.48 8.27 0.50
CA PHE A 123 -3.58 9.42 0.36
C PHE A 123 -2.20 9.01 -0.14
N ALA A 124 -1.66 7.94 0.43
CA ALA A 124 -0.44 7.26 -0.01
C ALA A 124 -0.48 6.91 -1.51
N TRP A 125 -1.51 6.20 -1.94
CA TRP A 125 -1.73 5.82 -3.34
C TRP A 125 -1.86 7.04 -4.24
N LYS A 126 -2.70 8.00 -3.85
CA LYS A 126 -2.93 9.23 -4.60
C LYS A 126 -1.63 9.99 -4.81
N GLU A 127 -0.86 10.21 -3.74
CA GLU A 127 0.41 10.91 -3.82
C GLU A 127 1.38 10.21 -4.77
N ARG A 128 1.52 8.88 -4.66
CA ARG A 128 2.40 8.12 -5.54
C ARG A 128 2.00 8.22 -7.01
N GLU A 129 0.73 8.01 -7.33
CA GLU A 129 0.27 8.05 -8.72
C GLU A 129 0.33 9.48 -9.30
N MET A 130 0.06 10.51 -8.49
CA MET A 130 0.21 11.89 -8.94
C MET A 130 1.68 12.28 -9.13
N ARG A 131 2.57 11.90 -8.20
CA ARG A 131 4.02 12.08 -8.36
C ARG A 131 4.53 11.39 -9.61
N ARG A 132 4.05 10.17 -9.90
CA ARG A 132 4.37 9.46 -11.13
C ARG A 132 3.97 10.25 -12.37
N ALA A 133 2.79 10.87 -12.39
CA ALA A 133 2.36 11.71 -13.50
C ALA A 133 3.29 12.95 -13.69
N VAL A 134 3.76 13.56 -12.60
CA VAL A 134 4.76 14.64 -12.64
C VAL A 134 6.10 14.12 -13.18
N THR A 135 6.57 12.97 -12.71
CA THR A 135 7.82 12.36 -13.21
C THR A 135 7.71 12.00 -14.68
N ASP A 136 6.61 11.41 -15.13
CA ASP A 136 6.38 11.07 -16.54
C ASP A 136 6.35 12.31 -17.44
N TRP A 137 5.73 13.40 -16.98
CA TRP A 137 5.75 14.69 -17.66
C TRP A 137 7.16 15.29 -17.74
N TYR A 138 7.91 15.25 -16.64
CA TYR A 138 9.27 15.79 -16.61
C TYR A 138 10.22 14.95 -17.47
N ASP A 139 10.07 13.63 -17.47
CA ASP A 139 10.80 12.74 -18.38
C ASP A 139 10.50 13.07 -19.85
N ALA A 140 9.27 13.42 -20.21
CA ALA A 140 8.93 13.86 -21.56
C ALA A 140 9.66 15.16 -21.94
N LEU A 141 9.71 16.15 -21.03
CA LEU A 141 10.49 17.37 -21.23
C LEU A 141 11.99 17.08 -21.38
N ARG A 142 12.53 16.16 -20.57
CA ARG A 142 13.93 15.74 -20.65
C ARG A 142 14.25 15.08 -21.99
N GLU A 143 13.36 14.25 -22.51
CA GLU A 143 13.49 13.65 -23.84
C GLU A 143 13.52 14.73 -24.93
N GLU A 144 12.67 15.75 -24.84
CA GLU A 144 12.69 16.92 -25.75
C GLU A 144 14.01 17.71 -25.66
N TRP A 145 14.60 17.78 -24.47
CA TRP A 145 15.92 18.37 -24.24
C TRP A 145 17.09 17.46 -24.64
N GLY A 146 16.83 16.23 -25.07
CA GLY A 146 17.86 15.23 -25.42
C GLY A 146 18.59 14.62 -24.22
N LEU A 147 17.99 14.66 -23.03
CA LEU A 147 18.51 14.08 -21.80
C LEU A 147 17.94 12.68 -21.54
N GLU A 148 18.67 11.88 -20.75
CA GLU A 148 18.18 10.58 -20.29
C GLU A 148 17.09 10.75 -19.22
N ARG A 149 16.13 9.82 -19.21
CA ARG A 149 15.06 9.71 -18.20
C ARG A 149 15.63 9.46 -16.81
N LEU A 150 14.94 9.92 -15.77
CA LEU A 150 15.38 9.73 -14.38
C LEU A 150 15.14 8.31 -13.84
N GLY A 151 14.22 7.55 -14.44
CA GLY A 151 13.86 6.19 -14.02
C GLY A 151 12.74 6.17 -12.95
N GLU A 152 12.25 4.98 -12.59
CA GLU A 152 11.19 4.83 -11.57
C GLU A 152 11.77 4.97 -10.15
N GLU A 153 11.22 5.89 -9.35
CA GLU A 153 11.53 5.97 -7.91
C GLU A 153 10.96 4.76 -7.14
N PRO A 154 11.68 4.23 -6.13
CA PRO A 154 11.19 3.13 -5.29
C PRO A 154 9.96 3.53 -4.46
N ASP A 155 9.10 2.55 -4.16
CA ASP A 155 7.81 2.73 -3.46
C ASP A 155 8.02 3.01 -1.95
N GLU A 156 8.28 4.26 -1.57
CA GLU A 156 8.49 4.72 -0.17
C GLU A 156 7.20 4.77 0.66
N THR A 157 6.04 4.64 0.01
CA THR A 157 4.72 4.83 0.60
C THR A 157 4.33 3.74 1.62
N GLY A 158 4.84 2.52 1.45
CA GLY A 158 4.59 1.41 2.38
C GLY A 158 5.24 1.59 3.76
N ASP A 159 6.37 2.30 3.80
CA ASP A 159 7.17 2.46 5.02
C ASP A 159 6.52 3.46 6.01
N LEU A 160 5.85 4.50 5.50
CA LEU A 160 5.15 5.51 6.31
C LEU A 160 3.98 4.94 7.13
N LEU A 161 3.33 3.87 6.65
CA LEU A 161 2.14 3.28 7.31
C LEU A 161 2.50 2.30 8.43
N LEU A 162 3.73 1.78 8.44
CA LEU A 162 4.18 0.84 9.47
C LEU A 162 4.43 1.52 10.82
N GLU A 163 4.63 2.85 10.84
CA GLU A 163 4.87 3.62 12.07
C GLU A 163 3.67 3.59 13.05
N ASP A 164 2.46 3.36 12.53
CA ASP A 164 1.24 3.26 13.33
C ASP A 164 1.04 1.90 14.00
N PHE A 165 1.87 0.91 13.66
CA PHE A 165 1.80 -0.43 14.18
C PHE A 165 2.92 -0.69 15.18
N ARG A 166 2.52 -1.16 16.35
CA ARG A 166 3.45 -1.65 17.36
C ARG A 166 3.55 -3.16 17.27
N PHE A 167 4.76 -3.64 17.08
CA PHE A 167 5.07 -5.07 17.04
C PHE A 167 5.70 -5.51 18.36
N ARG A 168 5.19 -6.58 18.95
CA ARG A 168 5.68 -7.13 20.23
C ARG A 168 5.56 -8.64 20.28
N ALA A 169 6.25 -9.26 21.24
CA ALA A 169 6.00 -10.66 21.58
C ALA A 169 4.58 -10.83 22.12
N ALA A 170 3.95 -11.95 21.78
CA ALA A 170 2.62 -12.27 22.26
C ALA A 170 2.62 -12.60 23.77
N GLU A 171 1.55 -12.20 24.45
CA GLU A 171 1.28 -12.48 25.85
C GLU A 171 0.04 -13.36 25.99
N ALA A 172 -0.19 -13.91 27.19
CA ALA A 172 -1.36 -14.77 27.44
C ALA A 172 -2.71 -14.05 27.20
N GLY A 173 -2.75 -12.72 27.38
CA GLY A 173 -3.94 -11.92 27.14
C GLY A 173 -4.33 -11.77 25.66
N ASP A 174 -3.41 -12.02 24.74
CA ASP A 174 -3.64 -11.88 23.30
C ASP A 174 -4.39 -13.07 22.69
N GLU A 175 -4.44 -14.21 23.39
CA GLU A 175 -4.95 -15.46 22.83
C GLU A 175 -6.41 -15.36 22.39
N GLU A 176 -7.24 -14.63 23.13
CA GLU A 176 -8.66 -14.47 22.77
C GLU A 176 -8.84 -13.64 21.49
N ALA A 177 -8.04 -12.57 21.33
CA ALA A 177 -8.06 -11.74 20.13
C ALA A 177 -7.50 -12.49 18.92
N ALA A 178 -6.40 -13.21 19.11
CA ALA A 178 -5.81 -14.06 18.09
C ALA A 178 -6.78 -15.17 17.64
N ARG A 179 -7.51 -15.81 18.58
CA ARG A 179 -8.53 -16.82 18.25
C ARG A 179 -9.65 -16.24 17.39
N ARG A 180 -10.15 -15.05 17.74
CA ARG A 180 -11.18 -14.37 16.92
C ARG A 180 -10.66 -14.07 15.52
N LEU A 181 -9.46 -13.53 15.40
CA LEU A 181 -8.85 -13.26 14.09
C LEU A 181 -8.67 -14.55 13.29
N HIS A 182 -8.20 -15.61 13.93
CA HIS A 182 -8.00 -16.91 13.31
C HIS A 182 -9.29 -17.50 12.75
N GLU A 183 -10.40 -17.39 13.47
CA GLU A 183 -11.71 -17.80 12.98
C GLU A 183 -12.17 -16.99 11.76
N VAL A 184 -11.92 -15.68 11.75
CA VAL A 184 -12.24 -14.80 10.60
C VAL A 184 -11.42 -15.19 9.38
N CYS A 185 -10.09 -15.31 9.52
CA CYS A 185 -9.19 -15.70 8.43
C CYS A 185 -9.53 -17.08 7.87
N LEU A 186 -9.86 -18.04 8.74
CA LEU A 186 -10.26 -19.38 8.32
C LEU A 186 -11.58 -19.35 7.56
N ALA A 187 -12.59 -18.62 8.05
CA ALA A 187 -13.88 -18.52 7.39
C ALA A 187 -13.76 -17.92 5.97
N GLU A 188 -12.90 -16.92 5.78
CA GLU A 188 -12.62 -16.33 4.48
C GLU A 188 -11.90 -17.30 3.52
N ALA A 189 -10.88 -18.01 4.01
CA ALA A 189 -10.12 -18.98 3.22
C ALA A 189 -11.01 -20.12 2.66
N LEU A 190 -12.16 -20.35 3.29
CA LEU A 190 -13.12 -21.40 2.93
C LEU A 190 -14.21 -20.98 1.95
N GLY A 191 -14.11 -19.78 1.36
CA GLY A 191 -14.99 -19.34 0.28
C GLY A 191 -16.24 -18.61 0.76
N GLY A 192 -16.15 -17.90 1.87
CA GLY A 192 -17.23 -17.05 2.38
C GLY A 192 -18.40 -17.86 2.94
N ALA A 193 -19.16 -17.22 3.81
CA ALA A 193 -20.34 -17.82 4.42
C ALA A 193 -21.45 -18.01 3.38
N ASP A 194 -21.44 -19.11 2.62
CA ASP A 194 -22.66 -19.62 2.03
C ASP A 194 -23.60 -20.03 3.18
N PRO A 195 -24.73 -19.35 3.40
CA PRO A 195 -25.60 -19.58 4.56
C PRO A 195 -26.16 -21.01 4.63
N GLY A 196 -26.01 -21.82 3.57
CA GLY A 196 -26.44 -23.22 3.52
C GLY A 196 -25.32 -24.27 3.56
N ARG A 197 -24.04 -23.88 3.46
CA ARG A 197 -22.93 -24.84 3.36
C ARG A 197 -22.32 -25.11 4.74
N ARG A 198 -22.23 -26.38 5.13
CA ARG A 198 -21.59 -26.80 6.38
C ARG A 198 -20.17 -26.23 6.42
N ARG A 199 -19.88 -25.37 7.39
CA ARG A 199 -18.51 -24.90 7.65
C ARG A 199 -17.66 -26.11 8.07
N PRO A 200 -16.67 -26.52 7.26
CA PRO A 200 -15.80 -27.61 7.67
C PRO A 200 -15.02 -27.17 8.92
N LYS A 201 -14.87 -28.09 9.87
CA LYS A 201 -14.03 -27.84 11.05
C LYS A 201 -12.56 -27.74 10.62
N MET A 202 -11.73 -27.06 11.41
CA MET A 202 -10.28 -26.96 11.13
C MET A 202 -9.63 -28.34 10.88
N GLU A 203 -9.99 -29.32 11.69
CA GLU A 203 -9.54 -30.72 11.63
C GLU A 203 -9.92 -31.42 10.30
N GLU A 204 -10.94 -30.93 9.60
CA GLU A 204 -11.44 -31.52 8.35
C GLU A 204 -10.72 -30.97 7.12
N LEU A 205 -10.03 -29.83 7.24
CA LEU A 205 -9.40 -29.13 6.11
C LEU A 205 -7.96 -29.57 5.89
N ASP A 206 -7.23 -29.66 7.00
CA ASP A 206 -5.91 -30.24 7.05
C ASP A 206 -5.72 -30.84 8.45
N PRO A 207 -6.08 -32.12 8.67
CA PRO A 207 -5.86 -32.79 9.96
C PRO A 207 -4.37 -32.86 10.35
N LEU A 208 -3.45 -32.57 9.43
CA LEU A 208 -2.02 -32.49 9.69
C LEU A 208 -1.57 -31.08 10.12
N ARG A 209 -2.45 -30.07 10.04
CA ARG A 209 -2.15 -28.72 10.47
C ARG A 209 -2.14 -28.68 12.00
N ALA A 210 -0.99 -28.29 12.56
CA ALA A 210 -0.84 -28.19 14.01
C ALA A 210 -1.70 -27.06 14.56
N ASP A 211 -2.31 -27.31 15.73
CA ASP A 211 -3.08 -26.32 16.47
C ASP A 211 -2.16 -25.11 16.83
N PRO A 212 -2.51 -23.86 16.43
CA PRO A 212 -1.75 -22.68 16.81
C PRO A 212 -1.65 -22.52 18.34
N TRP A 213 -2.63 -23.01 19.10
CA TRP A 213 -2.73 -22.70 20.53
C TRP A 213 -1.88 -23.61 21.42
N PRO A 214 -1.44 -23.12 22.61
CA PRO A 214 -1.54 -21.75 23.11
C PRO A 214 -0.54 -20.81 22.41
N LEU A 215 -0.82 -19.51 22.43
CA LEU A 215 0.00 -18.51 21.73
C LEU A 215 1.33 -18.21 22.45
N ALA A 216 1.32 -18.21 23.78
CA ALA A 216 2.46 -17.87 24.63
C ALA A 216 2.65 -18.87 25.78
N GLY A 217 3.78 -18.76 26.48
CA GLY A 217 4.03 -19.53 27.71
C GLY A 217 4.44 -20.99 27.51
N VAL A 218 4.69 -21.41 26.26
CA VAL A 218 5.14 -22.76 25.93
C VAL A 218 6.50 -22.71 25.25
N ALA A 219 7.44 -23.52 25.73
CA ALA A 219 8.78 -23.60 25.16
C ALA A 219 8.74 -24.07 23.70
N GLY A 220 9.55 -23.45 22.84
CA GLY A 220 9.57 -23.74 21.41
C GLY A 220 8.38 -23.17 20.64
N ARG A 221 7.60 -22.25 21.23
CA ARG A 221 6.63 -21.41 20.54
C ARG A 221 7.08 -19.95 20.60
N HIS A 222 7.15 -19.31 19.44
CA HIS A 222 7.54 -17.93 19.28
C HIS A 222 6.41 -17.21 18.56
N ALA A 223 5.68 -16.37 19.29
CA ALA A 223 4.57 -15.61 18.75
C ALA A 223 4.86 -14.11 18.80
N LEU A 224 4.50 -13.43 17.72
CA LEU A 224 4.54 -11.98 17.59
C LEU A 224 3.12 -11.49 17.29
N VAL A 225 2.78 -10.32 17.83
CA VAL A 225 1.52 -9.62 17.55
C VAL A 225 1.81 -8.22 17.06
N ALA A 226 0.92 -7.71 16.21
CA ALA A 226 0.89 -6.32 15.81
C ALA A 226 -0.40 -5.70 16.34
N GLU A 227 -0.28 -4.52 16.95
CA GLU A 227 -1.40 -3.71 17.42
C GLU A 227 -1.32 -2.30 16.85
N THR A 228 -2.46 -1.66 16.62
CA THR A 228 -2.49 -0.25 16.19
C THR A 228 -2.03 0.66 17.32
N ALA A 229 -1.71 1.93 17.03
CA ALA A 229 -1.45 2.95 18.05
C ALA A 229 -2.58 3.13 19.07
N ARG A 230 -3.80 2.69 18.76
CA ARG A 230 -4.98 2.71 19.66
C ARG A 230 -5.10 1.44 20.52
N GLY A 231 -4.25 0.44 20.29
CA GLY A 231 -4.29 -0.85 20.98
C GLY A 231 -5.20 -1.89 20.33
N ASP A 232 -5.68 -1.65 19.11
CA ASP A 232 -6.50 -2.63 18.39
C ASP A 232 -5.61 -3.76 17.87
N PHE A 233 -6.04 -5.01 18.08
CA PHE A 233 -5.30 -6.18 17.65
C PHE A 233 -5.35 -6.33 16.13
N ALA A 234 -4.21 -6.14 15.46
CA ALA A 234 -4.14 -6.04 14.01
C ALA A 234 -3.71 -7.35 13.33
N ALA A 235 -2.74 -8.06 13.90
CA ALA A 235 -2.20 -9.27 13.29
C ALA A 235 -1.43 -10.12 14.30
N PHE A 236 -1.20 -11.39 13.97
CA PHE A 236 -0.23 -12.22 14.68
C PHE A 236 0.51 -13.18 13.76
N ALA A 237 1.70 -13.58 14.21
CA ALA A 237 2.52 -14.62 13.61
C ALA A 237 2.94 -15.62 14.68
N LEU A 238 2.92 -16.92 14.37
CA LEU A 238 3.35 -17.98 15.27
C LEU A 238 4.29 -18.94 14.56
N ALA A 239 5.53 -19.00 15.05
CA ALA A 239 6.48 -20.06 14.71
C ALA A 239 6.63 -21.05 15.86
N VAL A 240 6.72 -22.33 15.52
CA VAL A 240 6.95 -23.42 16.47
C VAL A 240 8.17 -24.24 16.07
N GLY A 241 8.83 -24.83 17.05
CA GLY A 241 10.01 -25.68 16.85
C GLY A 241 11.22 -25.17 17.61
N ALA A 242 12.38 -25.67 17.21
CA ALA A 242 13.67 -25.33 17.80
C ALA A 242 14.75 -25.42 16.73
N ALA A 243 15.91 -24.83 16.99
CA ALA A 243 17.05 -24.93 16.07
C ALA A 243 17.34 -26.41 15.68
N PRO A 244 17.64 -26.68 14.39
CA PRO A 244 17.84 -25.71 13.32
C PRO A 244 16.57 -25.35 12.52
N LEU A 245 15.42 -25.93 12.83
CA LEU A 245 14.22 -25.86 11.98
C LEU A 245 13.00 -25.34 12.74
N PHE A 246 12.43 -24.26 12.23
CA PHE A 246 11.16 -23.71 12.70
C PHE A 246 10.06 -23.93 11.66
N ARG A 247 8.82 -24.01 12.11
CA ARG A 247 7.62 -24.03 11.27
C ARG A 247 6.73 -22.84 11.62
N LEU A 248 6.38 -22.02 10.65
CA LEU A 248 5.39 -20.97 10.81
C LEU A 248 3.99 -21.59 10.64
N LEU A 249 3.22 -21.63 11.73
CA LEU A 249 1.86 -22.20 11.76
C LEU A 249 0.79 -21.21 11.34
N ALA A 250 1.01 -19.94 11.69
CA ALA A 250 0.09 -18.85 11.44
C ALA A 250 0.86 -17.58 11.10
N LEU A 251 0.33 -16.85 10.12
CA LEU A 251 0.67 -15.47 9.81
C LEU A 251 -0.62 -14.84 9.30
N GLU A 252 -1.30 -14.15 10.21
CA GLU A 252 -2.69 -13.74 10.02
C GLU A 252 -2.84 -12.26 10.33
N VAL A 253 -3.43 -11.54 9.39
CA VAL A 253 -3.65 -10.10 9.46
C VAL A 253 -5.15 -9.87 9.36
N ALA A 254 -5.69 -9.06 10.27
CA ALA A 254 -7.10 -8.69 10.26
C ALA A 254 -7.46 -8.09 8.91
N PRO A 255 -8.61 -8.47 8.32
CA PRO A 255 -9.00 -8.03 6.98
C PRO A 255 -8.79 -6.53 6.74
N GLU A 256 -9.20 -5.70 7.69
CA GLU A 256 -9.07 -4.24 7.71
C GLU A 256 -7.63 -3.72 7.59
N PHE A 257 -6.62 -4.48 8.05
CA PHE A 257 -5.22 -4.07 8.03
C PHE A 257 -4.38 -4.74 6.92
N ARG A 258 -5.01 -5.48 6.01
CA ARG A 258 -4.30 -6.13 4.90
C ARG A 258 -3.87 -5.13 3.83
N GLY A 259 -2.68 -5.34 3.27
CA GLY A 259 -2.10 -4.44 2.27
C GLY A 259 -1.29 -3.29 2.86
N LEU A 260 -1.27 -3.15 4.19
CA LEU A 260 -0.49 -2.14 4.93
C LEU A 260 0.95 -2.58 5.26
N GLY A 261 1.49 -3.62 4.62
CA GLY A 261 2.82 -4.17 4.96
C GLY A 261 2.90 -4.93 6.30
N VAL A 262 1.89 -4.87 7.18
CA VAL A 262 1.90 -5.51 8.52
C VAL A 262 2.31 -6.99 8.49
N GLY A 263 1.80 -7.76 7.54
CA GLY A 263 2.13 -9.18 7.40
C GLY A 263 3.58 -9.43 6.93
N GLU A 264 4.12 -8.55 6.09
CA GLU A 264 5.51 -8.60 5.62
C GLU A 264 6.46 -8.26 6.77
N ASP A 265 6.16 -7.20 7.53
CA ASP A 265 6.96 -6.80 8.68
C ASP A 265 6.93 -7.85 9.81
N LEU A 266 5.76 -8.44 10.09
CA LEU A 266 5.65 -9.58 11.01
C LEU A 266 6.50 -10.77 10.57
N LEU A 267 6.50 -11.11 9.28
CA LEU A 267 7.30 -12.20 8.74
C LEU A 267 8.80 -11.92 8.90
N SER A 268 9.25 -10.72 8.54
CA SER A 268 10.64 -10.30 8.67
C SER A 268 11.12 -10.35 10.13
N ARG A 269 10.31 -9.83 11.07
CA ARG A 269 10.59 -9.94 12.52
C ARG A 269 10.58 -11.38 13.02
N MET A 270 9.69 -12.22 12.50
CA MET A 270 9.64 -13.63 12.87
C MET A 270 10.90 -14.37 12.39
N LEU A 271 11.37 -14.10 11.18
CA LEU A 271 12.64 -14.63 10.67
C LEU A 271 13.81 -14.19 11.56
N GLY A 272 13.86 -12.92 11.96
CA GLY A 272 14.84 -12.41 12.92
C GLY A 272 14.78 -13.14 14.27
N THR A 273 13.58 -13.40 14.78
CA THR A 273 13.35 -14.17 16.01
C THR A 273 13.87 -15.60 15.87
N CYS A 274 13.51 -16.32 14.82
CA CYS A 274 14.00 -17.69 14.60
C CYS A 274 15.53 -17.75 14.45
N ARG A 275 16.15 -16.76 13.79
CA ARG A 275 17.61 -16.65 13.66
C ARG A 275 18.29 -16.43 15.03
N SER A 276 17.72 -15.60 15.90
CA SER A 276 18.29 -15.35 17.23
C SER A 276 18.29 -16.60 18.13
N PHE A 277 17.35 -17.52 17.91
CA PHE A 277 17.31 -18.85 18.54
C PHE A 277 18.15 -19.92 17.80
N GLY A 278 18.98 -19.53 16.83
CA GLY A 278 19.88 -20.44 16.10
C GLY A 278 19.21 -21.22 14.95
N GLY A 279 18.03 -20.79 14.50
CA GLY A 279 17.35 -21.36 13.34
C GLY A 279 18.16 -21.16 12.06
N ARG A 280 18.22 -22.20 11.23
CA ARG A 280 18.79 -22.17 9.88
C ARG A 280 17.74 -22.23 8.79
N SER A 281 16.55 -22.75 9.11
CA SER A 281 15.46 -22.90 8.16
C SER A 281 14.12 -22.64 8.84
N LEU A 282 13.22 -22.00 8.09
CA LEU A 282 11.82 -21.82 8.47
C LEU A 282 10.96 -22.37 7.33
N VAL A 283 9.98 -23.20 7.68
CA VAL A 283 9.01 -23.79 6.74
C VAL A 283 7.63 -23.22 7.03
N LEU A 284 6.86 -22.94 6.00
CA LEU A 284 5.46 -22.54 6.12
C LEU A 284 4.65 -23.21 5.03
N ASP A 285 3.40 -23.55 5.34
CA ASP A 285 2.46 -24.14 4.38
C ASP A 285 1.49 -23.05 3.93
N LEU A 286 1.45 -22.76 2.63
CA LEU A 286 0.48 -21.83 2.04
C LEU A 286 -0.73 -22.58 1.49
N PRO A 287 -1.96 -22.09 1.74
CA PRO A 287 -3.13 -22.51 0.97
C PRO A 287 -2.92 -22.24 -0.53
N ALA A 288 -3.41 -23.15 -1.37
CA ALA A 288 -3.31 -23.02 -2.83
C ALA A 288 -3.98 -21.75 -3.39
N CYS A 289 -4.90 -21.13 -2.65
CA CYS A 289 -5.60 -19.90 -3.03
C CYS A 289 -4.86 -18.60 -2.66
N SER A 290 -3.64 -18.66 -2.11
CA SER A 290 -2.91 -17.49 -1.58
C SER A 290 -1.83 -16.90 -2.52
N GLU A 291 -2.11 -16.77 -3.82
CA GLU A 291 -1.16 -16.25 -4.81
C GLU A 291 -0.59 -14.86 -4.47
N ALA A 292 -1.41 -13.97 -3.90
CA ALA A 292 -0.98 -12.61 -3.55
C ALA A 292 0.15 -12.57 -2.51
N PHE A 293 0.24 -13.59 -1.64
CA PHE A 293 1.27 -13.68 -0.61
C PHE A 293 2.55 -14.39 -1.10
N ALA A 294 2.46 -15.16 -2.18
CA ALA A 294 3.62 -15.86 -2.76
C ALA A 294 4.70 -14.89 -3.26
N ARG A 295 4.33 -13.70 -3.76
CA ARG A 295 5.30 -12.66 -4.16
C ARG A 295 6.12 -12.12 -2.99
N VAL A 296 5.48 -11.93 -1.83
CA VAL A 296 6.15 -11.47 -0.60
C VAL A 296 7.16 -12.52 -0.15
N LEU A 297 6.74 -13.79 -0.13
CA LEU A 297 7.64 -14.90 0.19
C LEU A 297 8.84 -14.99 -0.75
N ALA A 298 8.65 -14.80 -2.06
CA ALA A 298 9.75 -14.81 -3.02
C ALA A 298 10.76 -13.68 -2.76
N ARG A 299 10.29 -12.46 -2.42
CA ARG A 299 11.16 -11.33 -2.04
C ARG A 299 11.97 -11.63 -0.78
N GLU A 300 11.36 -12.31 0.19
CA GLU A 300 12.01 -12.78 1.43
C GLU A 300 12.89 -14.04 1.23
N GLY A 301 13.06 -14.51 -0.01
CA GLY A 301 13.95 -15.62 -0.35
C GLY A 301 13.37 -17.01 -0.08
N PHE A 302 12.06 -17.13 0.16
CA PHE A 302 11.42 -18.43 0.23
C PHE A 302 11.35 -19.08 -1.16
N ALA A 303 11.62 -20.39 -1.20
CA ALA A 303 11.49 -21.20 -2.39
C ALA A 303 10.60 -22.42 -2.07
N PRO A 304 9.81 -22.92 -3.04
CA PRO A 304 9.09 -24.18 -2.88
C PRO A 304 10.06 -25.32 -2.55
N PHE A 305 9.79 -26.04 -1.46
CA PHE A 305 10.59 -27.20 -1.04
C PHE A 305 9.83 -28.53 -1.17
N GLU A 306 8.52 -28.52 -0.97
CA GLU A 306 7.65 -29.70 -1.05
C GLU A 306 6.31 -29.33 -1.70
N THR A 307 5.66 -30.28 -2.38
CA THR A 307 4.31 -30.11 -2.96
C THR A 307 3.38 -31.15 -2.35
N ARG A 308 2.26 -30.71 -1.75
CA ARG A 308 1.24 -31.58 -1.16
C ARG A 308 0.05 -31.72 -2.12
N TYR A 309 -0.38 -32.95 -2.37
CA TYR A 309 -1.56 -33.27 -3.19
C TYR A 309 -2.69 -33.76 -2.29
N ARG A 310 -3.92 -33.30 -2.54
CA ARG A 310 -5.13 -33.78 -1.87
C ARG A 310 -6.15 -34.17 -2.93
N ILE A 311 -6.79 -35.33 -2.75
CA ILE A 311 -7.97 -35.75 -3.50
C ILE A 311 -9.12 -35.93 -2.51
N ASP A 312 -10.30 -35.43 -2.86
CA ASP A 312 -11.53 -35.71 -2.12
C ASP A 312 -12.11 -37.01 -2.66
N LEU A 313 -12.24 -38.03 -1.80
CA LEU A 313 -12.74 -39.34 -2.19
C LEU A 313 -14.29 -39.37 -2.29
N ASP A 314 -14.96 -38.32 -1.80
CA ASP A 314 -16.43 -38.19 -1.84
C ASP A 314 -16.92 -37.29 -3.00
N SER A 315 -16.01 -36.75 -3.82
CA SER A 315 -16.36 -36.08 -5.09
C SER A 315 -16.49 -37.11 -6.23
N PRO A 316 -17.64 -37.17 -6.94
CA PRO A 316 -17.94 -38.20 -7.94
C PRO A 316 -17.04 -38.18 -9.18
#